data_AF-A0A6N7YP67-F1
#
_entry.id   AF-A0A6N7YP67-F1
#
_cell.length_a   1.000
_cell.length_b   1.000
_cell.length_c   1.000
_cell.angle_alpha   90.00
_cell.angle_beta   90.00
_cell.angle_gamma   90.00
#
_symmetry.space_group_name_H-M   'P 1'
#
loop_
_entity.id
_entity.type
_entity.pdbx_description
1 polymer ?
#
loop_
_entity_poly.entity_id
_entity_poly.type
_entity_poly.pdbx_seq_one_letter_code
_entity_poly.pdbx_strand_id
1 'polypeptide(L)'
;MIVTTPSPSPLRRRIAAAAIAAGLLATAAAPAQADSIAYLKDGDIHLSTTDGSRQYQVTSGGGYSSVSQADDGRIVALRGDRIRQLDRQGTVLSEIVTPVSTTADPSMAFRGPFDPVVSPDGRKVAYSYYWQYTGYDPYCNPSTNCTVKRLYHGTGFTATDRVTAWDEPGFLRRSGWKDAHWLDDHQVLLSDPYILPNEDVVLWSPEDPDSLKRWFVDHAYYGDVTDSAMSRDRSALATVTKGGRRMSISRAVGLFHPQYPVRCFEASVEDEGEAARISSPTFNATGSRVFWATPKGISAATLPTFTTDSCGTLTDGGGVLVPGATAPAWGPADVPAPRQTPPPGGGGTPVPGPAPGPVPAPPTPAPAPAPGPGAGQGGTGGAVAPTPSAPVGARTALSVPRTPLATALRAGLRVRLTGMAAGPATVRATAGGRTIGRGRATVGASGRATVLVRFTAAARRTLGRRASATVTLRAGAARTTVTLRRG
;
A
#
# COMPACT_ATOMS: atom_id res chain seq x y z
N MET A 1 -69.06 -44.58 44.35
CA MET A 1 -67.71 -44.06 44.09
C MET A 1 -67.80 -43.22 42.82
N ILE A 2 -67.85 -41.90 42.98
CA ILE A 2 -68.07 -40.92 41.91
C ILE A 2 -66.70 -40.60 41.30
N VAL A 3 -66.53 -40.79 39.99
CA VAL A 3 -65.40 -40.22 39.24
C VAL A 3 -65.97 -39.55 38.00
N THR A 4 -66.05 -38.22 38.08
CA THR A 4 -66.25 -37.29 36.97
C THR A 4 -64.93 -37.07 36.23
N THR A 5 -64.91 -37.19 34.91
CA THR A 5 -63.88 -36.60 34.04
C THR A 5 -64.50 -35.48 33.20
N PRO A 6 -63.92 -34.27 33.18
CA PRO A 6 -64.45 -33.15 32.41
C PRO A 6 -63.95 -33.18 30.95
N SER A 7 -64.82 -32.73 30.05
CA SER A 7 -64.58 -32.55 28.62
C SER A 7 -63.64 -31.35 28.37
N PRO A 8 -62.65 -31.43 27.45
CA PRO A 8 -61.76 -30.31 27.19
C PRO A 8 -62.42 -29.23 26.33
N SER A 9 -62.38 -28.00 26.84
CA SER A 9 -62.95 -26.78 26.27
C SER A 9 -62.16 -26.22 25.06
N PRO A 10 -62.81 -25.40 24.20
CA PRO A 10 -62.36 -25.05 22.84
C PRO A 10 -61.27 -23.96 22.77
N LEU A 11 -60.43 -23.83 23.81
CA LEU A 11 -59.38 -22.81 23.89
C LEU A 11 -57.99 -23.31 23.46
N ARG A 12 -57.84 -24.61 23.17
CA ARG A 12 -56.55 -25.18 22.72
C ARG A 12 -56.29 -25.11 21.22
N ARG A 13 -57.26 -24.68 20.41
CA ARG A 13 -57.11 -24.62 18.93
C ARG A 13 -56.58 -23.29 18.37
N ARG A 14 -56.38 -22.26 19.21
CA ARG A 14 -55.86 -20.96 18.75
C ARG A 14 -54.40 -20.68 19.11
N ILE A 15 -53.72 -21.58 19.80
CA ILE A 15 -52.28 -21.43 20.12
C ILE A 15 -51.38 -22.15 19.11
N ALA A 16 -51.94 -23.02 18.25
CA ALA A 16 -51.16 -23.74 17.24
C ALA A 16 -50.88 -22.95 15.95
N ALA A 17 -51.52 -21.79 15.73
CA ALA A 17 -51.36 -21.01 14.50
C ALA A 17 -50.37 -19.82 14.62
N ALA A 18 -49.91 -19.48 15.82
CA ALA A 18 -48.94 -18.38 16.03
C ALA A 18 -47.48 -18.86 16.09
N ALA A 19 -47.22 -20.17 16.16
CA ALA A 19 -45.87 -20.72 16.29
C ALA A 19 -45.19 -21.05 14.95
N ILE A 20 -45.91 -21.07 13.83
CA ILE A 20 -45.36 -21.40 12.51
C ILE A 20 -44.96 -20.15 11.71
N ALA A 21 -45.49 -18.97 12.05
CA ALA A 21 -45.13 -17.70 11.39
C ALA A 21 -43.87 -17.02 11.99
N ALA A 22 -43.38 -17.47 13.14
CA ALA A 22 -42.17 -16.92 13.78
C ALA A 22 -40.89 -17.71 13.44
N GLY A 23 -41.00 -18.85 12.73
CA GLY A 23 -39.87 -19.73 12.41
C GLY A 23 -39.18 -19.46 11.05
N LEU A 24 -39.70 -18.53 10.24
CA LEU A 24 -39.21 -18.30 8.87
C LEU A 24 -38.48 -16.96 8.64
N LEU A 25 -38.21 -16.17 9.68
CA LEU A 25 -37.63 -14.81 9.53
C LEU A 25 -36.32 -14.60 10.30
N ALA A 26 -35.67 -15.66 10.78
CA ALA A 26 -34.39 -15.56 11.45
C ALA A 26 -33.36 -16.58 10.93
N THR A 27 -33.34 -16.82 9.61
CA THR A 27 -32.04 -17.03 8.98
C THR A 27 -31.34 -15.69 8.98
N ALA A 28 -30.66 -15.36 10.09
CA ALA A 28 -29.62 -14.36 10.05
C ALA A 28 -28.63 -14.85 8.98
N ALA A 29 -28.76 -14.34 7.75
CA ALA A 29 -27.71 -14.46 6.77
C ALA A 29 -26.46 -14.01 7.51
N ALA A 30 -25.48 -14.92 7.64
CA ALA A 30 -24.17 -14.57 8.15
C ALA A 30 -23.79 -13.26 7.43
N PRO A 31 -23.32 -12.22 8.14
CA PRO A 31 -23.00 -10.96 7.50
C PRO A 31 -22.12 -11.31 6.31
N ALA A 32 -22.60 -11.01 5.10
CA ALA A 32 -21.85 -11.30 3.89
C ALA A 32 -20.47 -10.68 4.14
N GLN A 33 -19.46 -11.54 4.30
CA GLN A 33 -18.12 -11.10 4.65
C GLN A 33 -17.71 -10.19 3.52
N ALA A 34 -17.62 -8.90 3.85
CA ALA A 34 -17.37 -7.84 2.91
C ALA A 34 -15.86 -7.81 2.63
N ASP A 35 -15.27 -8.96 2.30
CA ASP A 35 -13.85 -9.16 2.15
C ASP A 35 -13.48 -9.27 0.66
N SER A 36 -12.20 -9.03 0.37
CA SER A 36 -11.72 -9.03 -1.01
C SER A 36 -10.27 -9.46 -1.12
N ILE A 37 -9.87 -9.75 -2.34
CA ILE A 37 -8.51 -10.04 -2.75
C ILE A 37 -8.06 -8.88 -3.64
N ALA A 38 -7.02 -8.17 -3.24
CA ALA A 38 -6.26 -7.31 -4.13
C ALA A 38 -5.27 -8.17 -4.91
N TYR A 39 -5.13 -7.92 -6.21
CA TYR A 39 -4.24 -8.70 -7.06
C TYR A 39 -3.73 -7.89 -8.24
N LEU A 40 -2.69 -8.41 -8.89
CA LEU A 40 -2.19 -7.89 -10.14
C LEU A 40 -2.77 -8.65 -11.32
N LYS A 41 -3.16 -7.92 -12.36
CA LYS A 41 -3.55 -8.47 -13.66
C LYS A 41 -3.18 -7.46 -14.73
N ASP A 42 -2.52 -7.93 -15.79
CA ASP A 42 -2.07 -7.08 -16.91
C ASP A 42 -1.21 -5.88 -16.47
N GLY A 43 -0.48 -6.03 -15.34
CA GLY A 43 0.37 -5.00 -14.75
C GLY A 43 -0.38 -3.92 -13.95
N ASP A 44 -1.69 -4.07 -13.77
CA ASP A 44 -2.55 -3.18 -12.99
C ASP A 44 -3.09 -3.85 -11.73
N ILE A 45 -3.60 -3.03 -10.80
CA ILE A 45 -4.21 -3.47 -9.55
C ILE A 45 -5.71 -3.67 -9.75
N HIS A 46 -6.19 -4.81 -9.28
CA HIS A 46 -7.59 -5.19 -9.27
C HIS A 46 -8.02 -5.68 -7.89
N LEU A 47 -9.33 -5.68 -7.67
CA LEU A 47 -10.00 -6.24 -6.50
C LEU A 47 -11.02 -7.28 -6.96
N SER A 48 -11.16 -8.38 -6.24
CA SER A 48 -12.22 -9.37 -6.45
C SER A 48 -12.84 -9.76 -5.11
N THR A 49 -14.13 -10.09 -5.11
CA THR A 49 -14.73 -10.82 -3.99
C THR A 49 -14.03 -12.17 -3.88
N THR A 50 -14.01 -12.73 -2.67
CA THR A 50 -13.30 -13.99 -2.42
C THR A 50 -13.88 -15.15 -3.24
N ASP A 51 -15.16 -15.09 -3.64
CA ASP A 51 -15.83 -16.04 -4.53
C ASP A 51 -15.66 -15.74 -6.04
N GLY A 52 -14.98 -14.65 -6.42
CA GLY A 52 -14.76 -14.28 -7.81
C GLY A 52 -15.96 -13.60 -8.50
N SER A 53 -17.11 -13.48 -7.82
CA SER A 53 -18.37 -13.02 -8.42
C SER A 53 -18.37 -11.54 -8.82
N ARG A 54 -17.56 -10.70 -8.17
CA ARG A 54 -17.41 -9.28 -8.50
C ARG A 54 -15.94 -8.91 -8.61
N GLN A 55 -15.60 -8.14 -9.65
CA GLN A 55 -14.26 -7.61 -9.86
C GLN A 55 -14.31 -6.09 -10.07
N TYR A 56 -13.23 -5.41 -9.67
CA TYR A 56 -13.06 -3.98 -9.82
C TYR A 56 -11.62 -3.64 -10.18
N GLN A 57 -11.41 -2.95 -11.30
CA GLN A 57 -10.10 -2.45 -11.68
C GLN A 57 -9.79 -1.14 -10.94
N VAL A 58 -8.73 -1.16 -10.12
CA VAL A 58 -8.28 -0.01 -9.32
C VAL A 58 -7.42 0.93 -10.15
N THR A 59 -6.47 0.38 -10.93
CA THR A 59 -5.56 1.17 -11.78
C THR A 59 -5.64 0.74 -13.24
N SER A 60 -5.22 1.60 -14.16
CA SER A 60 -5.23 1.34 -15.61
C SER A 60 -3.95 1.81 -16.31
N GLY A 61 -2.87 1.98 -15.56
CA GLY A 61 -1.63 2.64 -16.00
C GLY A 61 -0.42 1.70 -16.04
N GLY A 62 -0.61 0.44 -15.64
CA GLY A 62 0.42 -0.59 -15.66
C GLY A 62 1.63 -0.32 -14.74
N GLY A 63 2.57 -1.27 -14.79
CA GLY A 63 3.90 -1.17 -14.17
C GLY A 63 3.95 -1.54 -12.69
N TYR A 64 2.87 -2.11 -12.15
CA TYR A 64 2.85 -2.63 -10.79
C TYR A 64 3.45 -4.05 -10.74
N SER A 65 4.29 -4.31 -9.74
CA SER A 65 4.99 -5.60 -9.57
C SER A 65 4.64 -6.33 -8.28
N SER A 66 4.05 -5.64 -7.31
CA SER A 66 3.44 -6.27 -6.13
C SER A 66 2.23 -5.47 -5.64
N VAL A 67 1.37 -6.11 -4.85
CA VAL A 67 0.23 -5.48 -4.19
C VAL A 67 -0.03 -6.12 -2.82
N SER A 68 -0.49 -5.32 -1.88
CA SER A 68 -0.92 -5.70 -0.53
C SER A 68 -2.06 -4.79 -0.07
N GLN A 69 -2.95 -5.25 0.80
CA GLN A 69 -4.11 -4.47 1.27
C GLN A 69 -4.18 -4.47 2.79
N ALA A 70 -4.45 -3.30 3.37
CA ALA A 70 -4.70 -3.10 4.80
C ALA A 70 -6.16 -3.41 5.16
N ASP A 71 -6.47 -3.47 6.46
CA ASP A 71 -7.81 -3.83 6.94
C ASP A 71 -8.86 -2.77 6.61
N ASP A 72 -8.47 -1.50 6.51
CA ASP A 72 -9.35 -0.41 6.06
C ASP A 72 -9.51 -0.35 4.53
N GLY A 73 -8.87 -1.27 3.81
CA GLY A 73 -8.90 -1.37 2.36
C GLY A 73 -7.93 -0.43 1.64
N ARG A 74 -7.09 0.34 2.33
CA ARG A 74 -5.95 1.01 1.67
C ARG A 74 -5.05 -0.03 1.03
N ILE A 75 -4.59 0.27 -0.18
CA ILE A 75 -3.74 -0.62 -0.96
C ILE A 75 -2.32 -0.08 -0.92
N VAL A 76 -1.35 -0.96 -0.75
CA VAL A 76 0.07 -0.69 -0.96
C VAL A 76 0.52 -1.48 -2.16
N ALA A 77 1.28 -0.86 -3.06
CA ALA A 77 1.79 -1.52 -4.26
C ALA A 77 3.17 -1.00 -4.63
N LEU A 78 3.97 -1.86 -5.25
CA LEU A 78 5.26 -1.49 -5.82
C LEU A 78 5.09 -1.12 -7.29
N ARG A 79 5.58 0.06 -7.69
CA ARG A 79 5.64 0.50 -9.08
C ARG A 79 7.03 1.04 -9.39
N GLY A 80 7.82 0.27 -10.14
CA GLY A 80 9.26 0.52 -10.27
C GLY A 80 9.95 0.29 -8.93
N ASP A 81 10.67 1.29 -8.43
CA ASP A 81 11.38 1.29 -7.14
C ASP A 81 10.61 2.02 -6.02
N ARG A 82 9.34 2.38 -6.27
CA ARG A 82 8.52 3.20 -5.38
C ARG A 82 7.36 2.44 -4.79
N ILE A 83 7.24 2.53 -3.48
CA ILE A 83 6.08 2.03 -2.75
C ILE A 83 5.00 3.12 -2.82
N ARG A 84 3.80 2.76 -3.29
CA ARG A 84 2.64 3.64 -3.40
C ARG A 84 1.55 3.17 -2.47
N GLN A 85 0.94 4.10 -1.75
CA GLN A 85 -0.34 3.87 -1.09
C GLN A 85 -1.46 4.42 -1.97
N LEU A 86 -2.50 3.62 -2.18
CA LEU A 86 -3.68 3.99 -2.94
C LEU A 86 -4.94 3.82 -2.09
N ASP A 87 -5.95 4.64 -2.38
CA ASP A 87 -7.31 4.27 -2.03
C ASP A 87 -7.85 3.20 -3.00
N ARG A 88 -9.06 2.73 -2.72
CA ARG A 88 -9.70 1.66 -3.50
C ARG A 88 -10.24 2.11 -4.84
N GLN A 89 -10.26 3.41 -5.09
CA GLN A 89 -10.66 4.01 -6.36
C GLN A 89 -9.44 4.27 -7.26
N GLY A 90 -8.23 4.02 -6.77
CA GLY A 90 -6.97 4.21 -7.49
C GLY A 90 -6.34 5.58 -7.27
N THR A 91 -6.85 6.40 -6.35
CA THR A 91 -6.20 7.65 -5.97
C THR A 91 -4.92 7.34 -5.20
N VAL A 92 -3.78 7.81 -5.70
CA VAL A 92 -2.51 7.72 -4.96
C VAL A 92 -2.56 8.67 -3.76
N LEU A 93 -2.46 8.11 -2.56
CA LEU A 93 -2.45 8.84 -1.29
C LEU A 93 -1.03 9.27 -0.90
N SER A 94 -0.06 8.41 -1.16
CA SER A 94 1.37 8.65 -0.92
C SER A 94 2.23 7.85 -1.91
N GLU A 95 3.45 8.34 -2.11
CA GLU A 95 4.50 7.64 -2.84
C GLU A 95 5.82 7.87 -2.08
N ILE A 96 6.51 6.78 -1.76
CA ILE A 96 7.74 6.82 -0.96
C ILE A 96 8.86 6.07 -1.66
N VAL A 97 10.08 6.59 -1.46
CA VAL A 97 11.32 5.88 -1.72
C VAL A 97 11.84 5.35 -0.39
N THR A 98 12.50 4.20 -0.43
CA THR A 98 13.18 3.61 0.72
C THR A 98 14.69 3.80 0.57
N PRO A 99 15.48 3.56 1.64
CA PRO A 99 16.94 3.56 1.53
C PRO A 99 17.51 2.56 0.51
N VAL A 100 16.69 1.63 0.00
CA VAL A 100 17.10 0.63 -0.99
C VAL A 100 16.56 0.92 -2.40
N SER A 101 15.76 1.98 -2.60
CA SER A 101 15.23 2.44 -3.90
C SER A 101 16.30 3.09 -4.81
N THR A 102 17.59 2.79 -4.65
CA THR A 102 18.66 3.40 -5.46
C THR A 102 19.68 2.36 -5.88
N THR A 103 20.09 2.41 -7.15
CA THR A 103 21.09 1.49 -7.74
C THR A 103 22.27 2.26 -8.32
N ALA A 104 22.96 3.07 -7.51
CA ALA A 104 24.03 3.93 -8.01
C ALA A 104 25.42 3.26 -8.06
N ASP A 105 25.68 2.22 -7.25
CA ASP A 105 27.00 1.58 -7.17
C ASP A 105 26.92 0.06 -7.47
N PRO A 106 27.53 -0.45 -8.56
CA PRO A 106 27.49 -1.87 -8.89
C PRO A 106 28.40 -2.76 -8.02
N SER A 107 29.31 -2.18 -7.22
CA SER A 107 30.26 -2.91 -6.38
C SER A 107 29.74 -3.16 -4.96
N MET A 108 28.96 -2.20 -4.43
CA MET A 108 28.32 -2.25 -3.11
C MET A 108 26.95 -1.57 -3.15
N ALA A 109 25.89 -2.33 -3.37
CA ALA A 109 24.55 -1.77 -3.44
C ALA A 109 23.52 -2.58 -2.66
N PHE A 110 22.65 -1.83 -1.99
CA PHE A 110 21.32 -2.32 -1.69
C PHE A 110 20.47 -2.36 -2.95
N ARG A 111 19.64 -3.39 -3.09
CA ARG A 111 18.63 -3.49 -4.13
C ARG A 111 17.27 -3.74 -3.48
N GLY A 112 16.27 -3.06 -4.01
CA GLY A 112 14.88 -3.14 -3.57
C GLY A 112 14.19 -1.79 -3.78
N PRO A 113 13.09 -1.54 -3.05
CA PRO A 113 12.35 -2.50 -2.22
C PRO A 113 11.70 -3.58 -3.10
N PHE A 114 11.61 -4.80 -2.60
CA PHE A 114 10.88 -5.90 -3.24
C PHE A 114 9.71 -6.32 -2.37
N ASP A 115 8.64 -6.79 -3.02
CA ASP A 115 7.48 -7.45 -2.39
C ASP A 115 6.92 -6.74 -1.14
N PRO A 116 6.64 -5.41 -1.19
CA PRO A 116 6.11 -4.70 -0.03
C PRO A 116 4.76 -5.25 0.42
N VAL A 117 4.65 -5.52 1.73
CA VAL A 117 3.41 -5.92 2.41
C VAL A 117 3.02 -4.91 3.47
N VAL A 118 1.76 -4.52 3.50
CA VAL A 118 1.25 -3.51 4.44
C VAL A 118 0.76 -4.14 5.73
N SER A 119 1.01 -3.48 6.86
CA SER A 119 0.44 -3.87 8.15
C SER A 119 -1.09 -3.73 8.15
N PRO A 120 -1.80 -4.45 9.03
CA PRO A 120 -3.25 -4.45 9.07
C PRO A 120 -3.86 -3.05 9.30
N ASP A 121 -3.31 -2.28 10.23
CA ASP A 121 -3.65 -0.87 10.45
C ASP A 121 -3.28 0.09 9.30
N GLY A 122 -2.60 -0.40 8.27
CA GLY A 122 -2.16 0.38 7.11
C GLY A 122 -1.09 1.43 7.42
N ARG A 123 -0.36 1.31 8.53
CA ARG A 123 0.63 2.32 8.97
C ARG A 123 2.06 1.97 8.61
N LYS A 124 2.39 0.68 8.50
CA LYS A 124 3.73 0.17 8.20
C LYS A 124 3.72 -0.65 6.92
N VAL A 125 4.88 -0.70 6.27
CA VAL A 125 5.16 -1.57 5.14
C VAL A 125 6.45 -2.31 5.46
N ALA A 126 6.41 -3.64 5.38
CA ALA A 126 7.60 -4.47 5.34
C ALA A 126 7.96 -4.72 3.87
N TYR A 127 9.24 -4.78 3.54
CA TYR A 127 9.71 -5.06 2.18
C TYR A 127 11.01 -5.85 2.21
N SER A 128 11.20 -6.72 1.21
CA SER A 128 12.43 -7.46 1.02
C SER A 128 13.51 -6.55 0.42
N TYR A 129 14.76 -6.76 0.80
CA TYR A 129 15.92 -6.13 0.18
C TYR A 129 17.06 -7.12 0.01
N TYR A 130 17.92 -6.83 -0.95
CA TYR A 130 19.20 -7.50 -1.13
C TYR A 130 20.35 -6.52 -0.92
N TRP A 131 21.48 -7.00 -0.40
CA TRP A 131 22.73 -6.28 -0.31
C TRP A 131 23.81 -7.08 -1.03
N GLN A 132 24.33 -6.52 -2.12
CA GLN A 132 25.42 -7.12 -2.87
C GLN A 132 26.74 -6.46 -2.45
N TYR A 133 27.72 -7.29 -2.10
CA TYR A 133 29.09 -6.89 -1.84
C TYR A 133 30.04 -7.64 -2.76
N THR A 134 30.86 -6.91 -3.50
CA THR A 134 32.01 -7.45 -4.24
C THR A 134 33.28 -7.06 -3.50
N GLY A 135 34.03 -8.05 -3.02
CA GLY A 135 35.27 -7.84 -2.28
C GLY A 135 36.41 -8.74 -2.75
N TYR A 136 37.59 -8.53 -2.18
CA TYR A 136 38.75 -9.39 -2.42
C TYR A 136 38.62 -10.71 -1.65
N ASP A 137 38.95 -11.84 -2.28
CA ASP A 137 39.03 -13.13 -1.60
C ASP A 137 40.40 -13.29 -0.91
N PRO A 138 40.47 -13.23 0.43
CA PRO A 138 41.74 -13.35 1.15
C PRO A 138 42.38 -14.74 1.05
N TYR A 139 41.65 -15.75 0.57
CA TYR A 139 42.15 -17.13 0.43
C TYR A 139 42.52 -17.51 -0.99
N CYS A 140 42.44 -16.58 -1.94
CA CYS A 140 42.71 -16.83 -3.34
C CYS A 140 44.22 -16.89 -3.65
N ASN A 141 44.66 -18.01 -4.21
CA ASN A 141 46.03 -18.27 -4.66
C ASN A 141 46.00 -19.06 -5.99
N PRO A 142 46.63 -18.59 -7.09
CA PRO A 142 47.39 -17.33 -7.22
C PRO A 142 46.51 -16.08 -7.13
N SER A 143 47.11 -14.94 -6.75
CA SER A 143 46.46 -13.66 -6.40
C SER A 143 45.79 -12.90 -7.56
N THR A 144 45.44 -13.60 -8.64
CA THR A 144 44.87 -13.02 -9.86
C THR A 144 43.37 -13.27 -9.93
N ASN A 145 42.58 -12.23 -10.23
CA ASN A 145 41.10 -12.29 -10.33
C ASN A 145 40.37 -12.73 -9.05
N CYS A 146 40.94 -12.43 -7.88
CA CYS A 146 40.43 -12.82 -6.57
C CYS A 146 39.26 -11.94 -6.09
N THR A 147 38.12 -11.96 -6.78
CA THR A 147 36.91 -11.26 -6.35
C THR A 147 35.83 -12.24 -5.91
N VAL A 148 35.32 -12.07 -4.69
CA VAL A 148 34.10 -12.76 -4.23
C VAL A 148 32.92 -11.82 -4.32
N LYS A 149 31.84 -12.32 -4.93
CA LYS A 149 30.52 -11.67 -4.90
C LYS A 149 29.68 -12.37 -3.85
N ARG A 150 29.22 -11.61 -2.86
CA ARG A 150 28.26 -12.09 -1.86
C ARG A 150 26.98 -11.30 -1.99
N LEU A 151 25.88 -12.01 -2.05
CA LEU A 151 24.54 -11.45 -1.97
C LEU A 151 24.03 -11.78 -0.57
N TYR A 152 23.54 -10.78 0.15
CA TYR A 152 22.84 -10.91 1.43
C TYR A 152 21.40 -10.42 1.23
N HIS A 153 20.50 -10.79 2.12
CA HIS A 153 19.14 -10.26 2.10
C HIS A 153 18.58 -10.01 3.50
N GLY A 154 17.46 -9.31 3.52
CA GLY A 154 16.71 -9.05 4.74
C GLY A 154 15.35 -8.42 4.45
N THR A 155 14.70 -8.01 5.54
CA THR A 155 13.45 -7.27 5.55
C THR A 155 13.68 -5.87 6.11
N GLY A 156 13.25 -4.86 5.37
CA GLY A 156 13.18 -3.47 5.83
C GLY A 156 11.76 -3.01 6.08
N PHE A 157 11.63 -1.91 6.84
CA PHE A 157 10.35 -1.40 7.29
C PHE A 157 10.27 0.10 7.03
N THR A 158 9.09 0.56 6.63
CA THR A 158 8.83 2.00 6.41
C THR A 158 7.39 2.34 6.80
N ALA A 159 7.16 3.58 7.23
CA ALA A 159 5.83 4.13 7.29
C ALA A 159 5.21 4.20 5.88
N THR A 160 3.89 4.09 5.78
CA THR A 160 3.17 4.14 4.49
C THR A 160 3.15 5.53 3.84
N ASP A 161 3.39 6.60 4.61
CA ASP A 161 3.16 7.98 4.19
C ASP A 161 4.40 8.87 4.20
N ARG A 162 5.56 8.34 4.60
CA ARG A 162 6.82 9.08 4.68
C ARG A 162 8.03 8.19 4.44
N VAL A 163 9.13 8.84 4.06
CA VAL A 163 10.46 8.21 4.07
C VAL A 163 10.83 7.90 5.52
N THR A 164 11.36 6.70 5.74
CA THR A 164 11.71 6.16 7.05
C THR A 164 13.19 5.76 7.04
N ALA A 165 13.91 6.10 8.10
CA ALA A 165 15.32 5.71 8.22
C ALA A 165 15.47 4.22 8.58
N TRP A 166 16.62 3.65 8.24
CA TRP A 166 16.93 2.22 8.42
C TRP A 166 16.93 1.73 9.88
N ASP A 167 17.14 2.66 10.81
CA ASP A 167 17.29 2.48 12.24
C ASP A 167 16.29 3.34 13.03
N GLU A 168 15.24 3.85 12.36
CA GLU A 168 14.17 4.60 13.03
C GLU A 168 13.48 3.69 14.06
N PRO A 169 13.37 4.10 15.33
CA PRO A 169 12.64 3.33 16.33
C PRO A 169 11.21 3.04 15.88
N GLY A 170 10.80 1.78 15.95
CA GLY A 170 9.51 1.30 15.43
C GLY A 170 9.54 0.77 14.01
N PHE A 171 10.67 0.93 13.30
CA PHE A 171 10.90 0.49 11.92
C PHE A 171 12.30 -0.11 11.77
N LEU A 172 12.76 -0.83 12.80
CA LEU A 172 14.05 -1.50 12.76
C LEU A 172 14.09 -2.45 11.56
N ARG A 173 15.29 -2.82 11.11
CA ARG A 173 15.45 -3.80 10.04
C ARG A 173 15.78 -5.17 10.56
N ARG A 174 15.51 -6.17 9.73
CA ARG A 174 15.92 -7.55 9.98
C ARG A 174 16.73 -8.11 8.82
N SER A 175 18.05 -8.15 8.98
CA SER A 175 18.91 -8.94 8.09
C SER A 175 18.71 -10.44 8.34
N GLY A 176 18.86 -11.24 7.30
CA GLY A 176 18.93 -12.69 7.38
C GLY A 176 17.64 -13.43 7.01
N TRP A 177 16.49 -12.77 6.95
CA TRP A 177 15.22 -13.33 6.49
C TRP A 177 14.46 -12.29 5.66
N LYS A 178 13.70 -12.75 4.67
CA LYS A 178 12.86 -11.92 3.81
C LYS A 178 11.41 -12.43 3.81
N ASP A 179 10.63 -12.07 2.80
CA ASP A 179 9.26 -12.56 2.58
C ASP A 179 8.38 -12.37 3.82
N ALA A 180 8.21 -11.10 4.19
CA ALA A 180 7.45 -10.75 5.37
C ALA A 180 5.96 -10.98 5.18
N HIS A 181 5.29 -11.42 6.24
CA HIS A 181 3.83 -11.52 6.33
C HIS A 181 3.36 -11.00 7.69
N TRP A 182 2.47 -10.01 7.70
CA TRP A 182 1.96 -9.43 8.95
C TRP A 182 0.94 -10.35 9.63
N LEU A 183 1.16 -10.65 10.90
CA LEU A 183 0.19 -11.36 11.75
C LEU A 183 -0.80 -10.39 12.41
N ASP A 184 -0.28 -9.23 12.81
CA ASP A 184 -0.99 -8.12 13.44
C ASP A 184 -0.26 -6.80 13.16
N ASP A 185 -0.56 -5.73 13.88
CA ASP A 185 0.05 -4.40 13.66
C ASP A 185 1.54 -4.30 14.08
N HIS A 186 2.05 -5.32 14.76
CA HIS A 186 3.36 -5.33 15.42
C HIS A 186 4.23 -6.53 15.06
N GLN A 187 3.64 -7.69 14.77
CA GLN A 187 4.39 -8.92 14.55
C GLN A 187 4.33 -9.33 13.09
N VAL A 188 5.50 -9.61 12.53
CA VAL A 188 5.66 -10.26 11.23
C VAL A 188 6.17 -11.68 11.40
N LEU A 189 5.70 -12.53 10.50
CA LEU A 189 6.34 -13.77 10.14
C LEU A 189 7.33 -13.49 9.01
N LEU A 190 8.55 -13.99 9.12
CA LEU A 190 9.59 -13.87 8.11
C LEU A 190 10.03 -15.27 7.67
N SER A 191 10.38 -15.43 6.40
CA SER A 191 10.85 -16.69 5.83
C SER A 191 12.07 -16.52 4.91
N ASP A 192 12.49 -17.60 4.24
CA ASP A 192 13.68 -17.66 3.37
C ASP A 192 14.96 -17.14 4.06
N PRO A 193 15.60 -17.95 4.94
CA PRO A 193 16.81 -17.55 5.63
C PRO A 193 17.98 -17.39 4.66
N TYR A 194 18.86 -16.43 4.93
CA TYR A 194 20.02 -16.13 4.11
C TYR A 194 21.12 -17.21 4.17
N ILE A 195 21.43 -17.69 5.37
CA ILE A 195 22.47 -18.70 5.61
C ILE A 195 21.83 -19.89 6.31
N LEU A 196 22.16 -21.09 5.84
CA LEU A 196 21.90 -22.33 6.55
C LEU A 196 23.12 -22.72 7.41
N PRO A 197 22.93 -23.31 8.61
CA PRO A 197 21.64 -23.63 9.22
C PRO A 197 21.04 -22.43 9.97
N ASN A 198 19.80 -22.06 9.65
CA ASN A 198 18.92 -21.17 10.40
C ASN A 198 17.50 -21.74 10.33
N GLU A 199 16.61 -21.30 11.23
CA GLU A 199 15.19 -21.62 11.14
C GLU A 199 14.58 -20.96 9.91
N ASP A 200 13.83 -21.74 9.13
CA ASP A 200 13.23 -21.26 7.88
C ASP A 200 12.22 -20.16 8.13
N VAL A 201 11.47 -20.30 9.23
CA VAL A 201 10.41 -19.37 9.62
C VAL A 201 10.70 -18.82 11.02
N VAL A 202 10.62 -17.50 11.13
CA VAL A 202 10.79 -16.77 12.39
C VAL A 202 9.68 -15.74 12.59
N LEU A 203 9.46 -15.35 13.84
CA LEU A 203 8.59 -14.23 14.21
C LEU A 203 9.44 -13.07 14.70
N TRP A 204 9.03 -11.85 14.38
CA TRP A 204 9.78 -10.66 14.75
C TRP A 204 8.90 -9.41 14.78
N SER A 205 9.31 -8.39 15.53
CA SER A 205 8.64 -7.09 15.62
C SER A 205 9.61 -5.93 15.34
N PRO A 206 9.29 -5.01 14.40
CA PRO A 206 10.14 -3.86 14.08
C PRO A 206 10.27 -2.82 15.17
N GLU A 207 9.46 -2.91 16.21
CA GLU A 207 9.54 -2.05 17.38
C GLU A 207 10.57 -2.51 18.42
N ASP A 208 10.99 -3.78 18.39
CA ASP A 208 11.80 -4.38 19.44
C ASP A 208 12.94 -5.24 18.84
N PRO A 209 14.22 -4.83 19.00
CA PRO A 209 15.35 -5.56 18.45
C PRO A 209 15.50 -6.98 19.03
N ASP A 210 15.01 -7.21 20.25
CA ASP A 210 15.15 -8.47 20.99
C ASP A 210 13.95 -9.42 20.77
N SER A 211 12.95 -8.99 19.99
CA SER A 211 11.70 -9.72 19.76
C SER A 211 11.80 -10.97 18.88
N LEU A 212 12.98 -11.28 18.35
CA LEU A 212 13.15 -12.40 17.43
C LEU A 212 12.83 -13.72 18.13
N LYS A 213 11.84 -14.43 17.58
CA LYS A 213 11.52 -15.79 17.98
C LYS A 213 11.72 -16.73 16.81
N ARG A 214 12.66 -17.64 16.99
CA ARG A 214 12.92 -18.75 16.06
C ARG A 214 11.81 -19.78 16.20
N TRP A 215 11.25 -20.22 15.08
CA TRP A 215 10.11 -21.14 15.12
C TRP A 215 10.48 -22.54 14.65
N PHE A 216 10.64 -22.77 13.35
CA PHE A 216 10.90 -24.10 12.83
C PHE A 216 11.70 -24.12 11.54
N VAL A 217 12.30 -25.29 11.28
CA VAL A 217 12.84 -25.72 9.98
C VAL A 217 11.86 -26.72 9.40
N ASP A 218 11.49 -26.54 8.13
CA ASP A 218 10.69 -27.50 7.39
C ASP A 218 11.57 -28.63 6.87
N HIS A 219 11.78 -29.64 7.73
CA HIS A 219 12.62 -30.79 7.38
C HIS A 219 12.08 -31.62 6.21
N ALA A 220 10.77 -31.56 5.94
CA ALA A 220 10.20 -32.26 4.79
C ALA A 220 10.54 -31.57 3.45
N TYR A 221 10.99 -30.31 3.50
CA TYR A 221 11.56 -29.58 2.37
C TYR A 221 13.03 -29.22 2.59
N TYR A 222 13.75 -30.00 3.40
CA TYR A 222 15.19 -29.84 3.66
C TYR A 222 15.63 -28.45 4.16
N GLY A 223 14.72 -27.67 4.75
CA GLY A 223 15.05 -26.31 5.20
C GLY A 223 14.98 -25.22 4.12
N ASP A 224 14.27 -25.47 3.00
CA ASP A 224 14.18 -24.56 1.86
C ASP A 224 12.74 -24.08 1.61
N VAL A 225 12.14 -23.43 2.62
CA VAL A 225 10.84 -22.73 2.45
C VAL A 225 10.98 -21.20 2.43
N THR A 226 10.06 -20.57 1.71
CA THR A 226 9.96 -19.15 1.37
C THR A 226 8.48 -18.76 1.38
N ASP A 227 8.20 -17.46 1.25
CA ASP A 227 6.86 -16.91 0.99
C ASP A 227 5.77 -17.48 1.90
N SER A 228 6.09 -17.54 3.19
CA SER A 228 5.22 -18.16 4.18
C SER A 228 4.15 -17.18 4.65
N ALA A 229 2.91 -17.63 4.74
CA ALA A 229 1.77 -16.83 5.15
C ALA A 229 0.95 -17.52 6.23
N MET A 230 0.39 -16.75 7.16
CA MET A 230 -0.41 -17.26 8.26
C MET A 230 -1.74 -16.53 8.35
N SER A 231 -2.80 -17.29 8.59
CA SER A 231 -4.13 -16.76 8.97
C SER A 231 -4.06 -15.83 10.19
N ARG A 232 -4.97 -14.85 10.27
CA ARG A 232 -4.98 -13.87 11.37
C ARG A 232 -5.33 -14.50 12.71
N ASP A 233 -6.16 -15.53 12.72
CA ASP A 233 -6.45 -16.34 13.90
C ASP A 233 -5.33 -17.33 14.27
N ARG A 234 -4.25 -17.37 13.47
CA ARG A 234 -3.05 -18.18 13.67
C ARG A 234 -3.33 -19.69 13.71
N SER A 235 -4.39 -20.14 13.06
CA SER A 235 -4.78 -21.56 12.99
C SER A 235 -4.17 -22.29 11.80
N ALA A 236 -3.92 -21.57 10.71
CA ALA A 236 -3.41 -22.06 9.43
C ALA A 236 -2.12 -21.35 9.01
N LEU A 237 -1.17 -22.11 8.48
CA LEU A 237 0.09 -21.65 7.91
C LEU A 237 0.27 -22.25 6.52
N ALA A 238 0.62 -21.43 5.52
CA ALA A 238 1.12 -21.88 4.23
C ALA A 238 2.63 -21.62 4.15
N THR A 239 3.38 -22.58 3.62
CA THR A 239 4.81 -22.42 3.31
C THR A 239 5.07 -22.88 1.90
N VAL A 240 5.81 -22.09 1.11
CA VAL A 240 6.14 -22.40 -0.27
C VAL A 240 7.57 -22.91 -0.33
N THR A 241 7.84 -23.95 -1.10
CA THR A 241 9.21 -24.40 -1.40
C THR A 241 9.99 -23.33 -2.16
N LYS A 242 11.31 -23.21 -1.98
CA LYS A 242 12.16 -22.19 -2.65
C LYS A 242 12.04 -22.14 -4.18
N GLY A 243 11.77 -23.29 -4.81
CA GLY A 243 11.51 -23.40 -6.25
C GLY A 243 10.06 -23.09 -6.67
N GLY A 244 9.16 -22.87 -5.72
CA GLY A 244 7.74 -22.63 -5.96
C GLY A 244 6.97 -23.85 -6.45
N ARG A 245 7.53 -25.06 -6.41
CA ARG A 245 6.89 -26.26 -6.99
C ARG A 245 5.75 -26.81 -6.14
N ARG A 246 5.88 -26.62 -4.82
CA ARG A 246 4.93 -27.10 -3.82
C ARG A 246 4.70 -26.04 -2.76
N MET A 247 3.51 -26.07 -2.21
CA MET A 247 3.11 -25.31 -1.03
C MET A 247 2.46 -26.26 -0.03
N SER A 248 2.98 -26.28 1.19
CA SER A 248 2.31 -26.99 2.28
C SER A 248 1.31 -26.07 2.96
N ILE A 249 0.14 -26.62 3.33
CA ILE A 249 -0.84 -25.95 4.18
C ILE A 249 -0.93 -26.77 5.46
N SER A 250 -0.59 -26.12 6.56
CA SER A 250 -0.36 -26.74 7.85
C SER A 250 -1.28 -26.15 8.90
N ARG A 251 -1.72 -26.98 9.84
CA ARG A 251 -2.26 -26.52 11.10
C ARG A 251 -1.12 -25.88 11.91
N ALA A 252 -1.23 -24.59 12.16
CA ALA A 252 -0.28 -23.89 13.01
C ALA A 252 -0.52 -24.32 14.46
N VAL A 253 0.39 -25.14 14.98
CA VAL A 253 0.43 -25.50 16.40
C VAL A 253 1.73 -24.98 16.98
N GLY A 254 1.65 -24.39 18.16
CA GLY A 254 2.79 -23.88 18.91
C GLY A 254 3.63 -22.88 18.12
N LEU A 255 3.40 -21.59 18.29
CA LEU A 255 4.09 -20.51 17.58
C LEU A 255 5.55 -20.29 18.05
N PHE A 256 6.22 -21.35 18.52
CA PHE A 256 7.58 -21.34 19.01
C PHE A 256 8.13 -22.77 19.13
N HIS A 257 9.43 -22.90 18.92
CA HIS A 257 10.17 -24.14 19.14
C HIS A 257 9.95 -24.68 20.58
N PRO A 258 9.76 -26.00 20.80
CA PRO A 258 9.96 -27.11 19.86
C PRO A 258 8.69 -27.57 19.13
N GLN A 259 7.60 -26.79 19.14
CA GLN A 259 6.37 -27.20 18.47
C GLN A 259 6.41 -26.81 16.98
N TYR A 260 6.18 -27.81 16.13
CA TYR A 260 6.22 -27.69 14.67
C TYR A 260 4.80 -27.66 14.12
N PRO A 261 4.52 -26.86 13.07
CA PRO A 261 3.28 -26.95 12.33
C PRO A 261 3.00 -28.39 11.87
N VAL A 262 1.75 -28.79 11.92
CA VAL A 262 1.33 -30.11 11.42
C VAL A 262 0.84 -29.94 9.99
N ARG A 263 1.60 -30.48 9.04
CA ARG A 263 1.23 -30.45 7.62
C ARG A 263 -0.06 -31.22 7.40
N CYS A 264 -1.03 -30.60 6.73
CA CYS A 264 -2.33 -31.21 6.48
C CYS A 264 -2.68 -31.35 5.00
N PHE A 265 -2.38 -30.34 4.19
CA PHE A 265 -2.66 -30.35 2.77
C PHE A 265 -1.41 -29.91 1.99
N GLU A 266 -1.38 -30.26 0.72
CA GLU A 266 -0.36 -29.79 -0.21
C GLU A 266 -1.03 -29.30 -1.50
N ALA A 267 -0.51 -28.20 -2.03
CA ALA A 267 -0.78 -27.76 -3.39
C ALA A 267 0.51 -27.86 -4.20
N SER A 268 0.40 -28.24 -5.47
CA SER A 268 1.53 -28.35 -6.38
C SER A 268 1.18 -27.78 -7.74
N VAL A 269 2.21 -27.41 -8.49
CA VAL A 269 2.11 -27.07 -9.90
C VAL A 269 2.69 -28.24 -10.70
N GLU A 270 1.92 -28.71 -11.68
CA GLU A 270 2.32 -29.84 -12.54
C GLU A 270 3.11 -29.36 -13.76
N ASP A 271 2.83 -28.14 -14.26
CA ASP A 271 3.44 -27.56 -15.45
C ASP A 271 4.99 -27.54 -15.33
N GLU A 272 5.72 -27.70 -16.43
CA GLU A 272 7.19 -27.65 -16.45
C GLU A 272 7.71 -26.23 -16.74
N GLY A 273 8.97 -25.95 -16.34
CA GLY A 273 9.67 -24.69 -16.64
C GLY A 273 9.69 -23.67 -15.49
N GLU A 274 10.56 -22.66 -15.60
CA GLU A 274 10.81 -21.72 -14.50
C GLU A 274 9.61 -20.86 -14.11
N ALA A 275 8.68 -20.62 -15.04
CA ALA A 275 7.44 -19.89 -14.77
C ALA A 275 6.41 -20.71 -13.98
N ALA A 276 6.59 -22.03 -13.89
CA ALA A 276 5.67 -22.93 -13.21
C ALA A 276 5.90 -22.93 -11.69
N ARG A 277 5.39 -21.90 -11.02
CA ARG A 277 5.56 -21.67 -9.57
C ARG A 277 4.28 -21.26 -8.87
N ILE A 278 4.14 -21.74 -7.64
CA ILE A 278 3.26 -21.23 -6.60
C ILE A 278 3.95 -20.05 -5.92
N SER A 279 3.18 -19.00 -5.63
CA SER A 279 3.66 -17.83 -4.88
C SER A 279 2.52 -17.08 -4.21
N SER A 280 2.89 -16.17 -3.32
CA SER A 280 2.07 -15.22 -2.59
C SER A 280 0.83 -15.85 -1.96
N PRO A 281 0.97 -16.88 -1.10
CA PRO A 281 -0.17 -17.38 -0.37
C PRO A 281 -0.74 -16.31 0.56
N THR A 282 -2.05 -16.28 0.70
CA THR A 282 -2.75 -15.40 1.63
C THR A 282 -4.02 -16.07 2.13
N PHE A 283 -4.43 -15.76 3.36
CA PHE A 283 -5.59 -16.36 4.00
C PHE A 283 -6.66 -15.30 4.24
N ASN A 284 -7.92 -15.74 4.28
CA ASN A 284 -8.94 -14.94 4.92
C ASN A 284 -8.70 -14.85 6.44
N ALA A 285 -9.42 -13.94 7.12
CA ALA A 285 -9.26 -13.69 8.56
C ALA A 285 -9.22 -14.95 9.42
N THR A 286 -10.12 -15.89 9.15
CA THR A 286 -10.38 -17.10 9.94
C THR A 286 -9.59 -18.32 9.47
N GLY A 287 -8.68 -18.17 8.51
CA GLY A 287 -7.92 -19.29 7.96
C GLY A 287 -8.75 -20.37 7.26
N SER A 288 -10.05 -20.14 7.04
CA SER A 288 -10.96 -21.10 6.40
C SER A 288 -10.87 -21.08 4.87
N ARG A 289 -10.10 -20.14 4.32
CA ARG A 289 -9.85 -20.04 2.90
C ARG A 289 -8.45 -19.51 2.64
N VAL A 290 -7.78 -20.12 1.67
CA VAL A 290 -6.43 -19.75 1.23
C VAL A 290 -6.44 -19.46 -0.26
N PHE A 291 -5.66 -18.46 -0.67
CA PHE A 291 -5.50 -18.01 -2.05
C PHE A 291 -4.01 -17.96 -2.38
N TRP A 292 -3.63 -18.33 -3.59
CA TRP A 292 -2.23 -18.29 -4.02
C TRP A 292 -2.14 -18.10 -5.53
N ALA A 293 -1.04 -17.56 -6.01
CA ALA A 293 -0.77 -17.44 -7.43
C ALA A 293 -0.20 -18.75 -8.00
N THR A 294 -0.64 -19.08 -9.21
CA THR A 294 -0.13 -20.18 -10.06
C THR A 294 0.07 -19.63 -11.48
N PRO A 295 0.69 -20.39 -12.41
CA PRO A 295 0.81 -19.96 -13.82
C PRO A 295 -0.53 -19.69 -14.50
N LYS A 296 -1.60 -20.34 -14.04
CA LYS A 296 -2.96 -20.22 -14.60
C LYS A 296 -3.73 -19.01 -14.04
N GLY A 297 -3.25 -18.44 -12.94
CA GLY A 297 -3.89 -17.34 -12.22
C GLY A 297 -3.94 -17.58 -10.71
N ILE A 298 -4.81 -16.85 -10.03
CA ILE A 298 -5.05 -17.04 -8.60
C ILE A 298 -5.90 -18.28 -8.40
N SER A 299 -5.38 -19.25 -7.67
CA SER A 299 -6.12 -20.39 -7.14
C SER A 299 -6.67 -20.09 -5.75
N ALA A 300 -7.75 -20.78 -5.39
CA ALA A 300 -8.34 -20.70 -4.06
C ALA A 300 -8.74 -22.09 -3.57
N ALA A 301 -8.59 -22.32 -2.27
CA ALA A 301 -9.12 -23.51 -1.62
C ALA A 301 -9.81 -23.20 -0.30
N THR A 302 -10.88 -23.95 -0.04
CA THR A 302 -11.58 -23.97 1.24
C THR A 302 -10.89 -24.93 2.19
N LEU A 303 -10.64 -24.46 3.40
CA LEU A 303 -9.98 -25.22 4.45
C LEU A 303 -10.98 -25.56 5.56
N PRO A 304 -10.91 -26.78 6.13
CA PRO A 304 -11.71 -27.12 7.28
C PRO A 304 -11.24 -26.33 8.51
N THR A 305 -12.08 -26.29 9.54
CA THR A 305 -11.59 -25.98 10.88
C THR A 305 -10.63 -27.08 11.31
N PHE A 306 -9.37 -26.72 11.55
CA PHE A 306 -8.33 -27.69 11.86
C PHE A 306 -8.55 -28.40 13.21
N THR A 307 -8.78 -29.70 13.14
CA THR A 307 -8.74 -30.68 14.24
C THR A 307 -7.58 -31.66 14.00
N THR A 308 -7.45 -32.72 14.81
CA THR A 308 -6.43 -33.77 14.60
C THR A 308 -6.64 -34.57 13.31
N ASP A 309 -7.88 -34.67 12.83
CA ASP A 309 -8.27 -35.50 11.68
C ASP A 309 -8.53 -34.67 10.41
N SER A 310 -8.21 -33.37 10.43
CA SER A 310 -8.52 -32.44 9.33
C SER A 310 -7.56 -32.50 8.16
N CYS A 311 -6.54 -33.36 8.19
CA CYS A 311 -5.55 -33.44 7.12
C CYS A 311 -6.02 -34.37 5.97
N GLY A 312 -5.62 -34.08 4.75
CA GLY A 312 -6.02 -34.86 3.57
C GLY A 312 -5.84 -34.11 2.25
N THR A 313 -6.81 -34.29 1.34
CA THR A 313 -6.85 -33.58 0.06
C THR A 313 -7.73 -32.34 0.17
N LEU A 314 -7.37 -31.26 -0.54
CA LEU A 314 -8.19 -30.05 -0.61
C LEU A 314 -9.56 -30.36 -1.20
N THR A 315 -10.63 -29.94 -0.52
CA THR A 315 -12.02 -30.30 -0.87
C THR A 315 -12.46 -29.81 -2.25
N ASP A 316 -11.99 -28.63 -2.65
CA ASP A 316 -12.25 -28.01 -3.96
C ASP A 316 -11.04 -28.09 -4.91
N GLY A 317 -10.01 -28.86 -4.55
CA GLY A 317 -8.83 -29.11 -5.37
C GLY A 317 -7.96 -27.89 -5.69
N GLY A 318 -8.23 -26.71 -5.11
CA GLY A 318 -7.46 -25.51 -5.41
C GLY A 318 -7.76 -24.88 -6.78
N GLY A 319 -9.04 -24.86 -7.18
CA GLY A 319 -9.47 -24.34 -8.47
C GLY A 319 -9.04 -22.88 -8.74
N VAL A 320 -8.88 -22.55 -10.02
CA VAL A 320 -8.53 -21.18 -10.46
C VAL A 320 -9.72 -20.25 -10.24
N LEU A 321 -9.54 -19.28 -9.35
CA LEU A 321 -10.50 -18.24 -9.01
C LEU A 321 -10.45 -17.05 -9.98
N VAL A 322 -9.24 -16.55 -10.27
CA VAL A 322 -9.03 -15.40 -11.15
C VAL A 322 -7.96 -15.73 -12.19
N PRO A 323 -8.35 -16.07 -13.44
CA PRO A 323 -7.41 -16.42 -14.49
C PRO A 323 -6.44 -15.28 -14.83
N GLY A 324 -5.16 -15.64 -15.00
CA GLY A 324 -4.07 -14.74 -15.39
C GLY A 324 -3.68 -13.69 -14.34
N ALA A 325 -4.23 -13.77 -13.12
CA ALA A 325 -3.89 -12.86 -12.02
C ALA A 325 -2.75 -13.41 -11.14
N THR A 326 -2.02 -12.51 -10.48
CA THR A 326 -0.90 -12.83 -9.58
C THR A 326 -0.92 -11.98 -8.31
N ALA A 327 -0.04 -12.30 -7.35
CA ALA A 327 0.14 -11.58 -6.09
C ALA A 327 -1.18 -11.31 -5.32
N PRO A 328 -2.00 -12.35 -5.02
CA PRO A 328 -3.19 -12.15 -4.22
C PRO A 328 -2.84 -11.66 -2.81
N ALA A 329 -3.57 -10.64 -2.36
CA ALA A 329 -3.49 -10.12 -1.00
C ALA A 329 -4.91 -9.95 -0.46
N TRP A 330 -5.28 -10.79 0.49
CA TRP A 330 -6.58 -10.71 1.13
C TRP A 330 -6.67 -9.51 2.08
N GLY A 331 -7.85 -8.90 2.17
CA GLY A 331 -8.20 -8.00 3.27
C GLY A 331 -9.71 -7.93 3.51
N PRO A 332 -10.14 -7.53 4.73
CA PRO A 332 -11.53 -7.55 5.18
C PRO A 332 -12.42 -6.45 4.60
N ALA A 333 -11.93 -5.67 3.62
CA ALA A 333 -12.66 -4.57 3.03
C ALA A 333 -13.30 -4.97 1.69
N ASP A 334 -14.52 -4.52 1.40
CA ASP A 334 -15.34 -5.06 0.32
C ASP A 334 -15.05 -4.49 -1.07
N VAL A 335 -15.26 -5.24 -2.14
CA VAL A 335 -15.07 -4.71 -3.50
C VAL A 335 -15.96 -3.47 -3.74
N PRO A 336 -15.38 -2.33 -4.16
CA PRO A 336 -16.14 -1.12 -4.48
C PRO A 336 -17.25 -1.39 -5.49
N ALA A 337 -18.34 -0.62 -5.38
CA ALA A 337 -19.35 -0.61 -6.43
C ALA A 337 -18.74 -0.19 -7.78
N PRO A 338 -19.24 -0.70 -8.92
CA PRO A 338 -18.80 -0.27 -10.24
C PRO A 338 -18.86 1.26 -10.36
N ARG A 339 -17.83 1.85 -10.98
CA ARG A 339 -17.88 3.28 -11.33
C ARG A 339 -19.09 3.50 -12.23
N GLN A 340 -19.99 4.40 -11.83
CA GLN A 340 -21.07 4.82 -12.71
C GLN A 340 -20.43 5.51 -13.91
N THR A 341 -20.62 4.95 -15.10
CA THR A 341 -20.42 5.71 -16.33
C THR A 341 -21.42 6.86 -16.30
N PRO A 342 -20.99 8.11 -16.57
CA PRO A 342 -21.94 9.17 -16.82
C PRO A 342 -22.92 8.69 -17.90
N PRO A 343 -24.23 8.92 -17.75
CA PRO A 343 -25.18 8.61 -18.81
C PRO A 343 -24.66 9.22 -20.12
N PRO A 344 -24.79 8.53 -21.27
CA PRO A 344 -24.62 9.20 -22.55
C PRO A 344 -25.50 10.44 -22.50
N GLY A 345 -24.89 11.62 -22.65
CA GLY A 345 -25.61 12.89 -22.56
C GLY A 345 -26.85 12.81 -23.43
N GLY A 346 -28.04 12.90 -22.80
CA GLY A 346 -29.31 12.88 -23.51
C GLY A 346 -29.26 13.91 -24.62
N GLY A 347 -29.64 13.49 -25.82
CA GLY A 347 -29.62 14.31 -27.04
C GLY A 347 -30.41 15.60 -26.86
N GLY A 348 -29.71 16.66 -26.45
CA GLY A 348 -30.12 18.03 -26.69
C GLY A 348 -29.68 18.39 -28.10
N THR A 349 -30.65 18.80 -28.93
CA THR A 349 -30.45 19.37 -30.25
C THR A 349 -29.28 20.38 -30.27
N PRO A 350 -28.42 20.38 -31.30
CA PRO A 350 -27.33 21.35 -31.39
C PRO A 350 -27.92 22.75 -31.52
N VAL A 351 -27.68 23.60 -30.52
CA VAL A 351 -27.80 25.05 -30.71
C VAL A 351 -26.61 25.49 -31.57
N PRO A 352 -26.82 26.17 -32.71
CA PRO A 352 -25.72 26.65 -33.54
C PRO A 352 -24.83 27.60 -32.73
N GLY A 353 -23.54 27.26 -32.62
CA GLY A 353 -22.54 28.15 -32.03
C GLY A 353 -22.33 29.39 -32.90
N PRO A 354 -22.02 30.56 -32.30
CA PRO A 354 -21.68 31.75 -33.07
C PRO A 354 -20.40 31.54 -33.88
N ALA A 355 -20.38 32.11 -35.09
CA ALA A 355 -19.35 31.94 -36.10
C ALA A 355 -17.93 32.23 -35.57
N PRO A 356 -16.88 31.55 -36.09
CA PRO A 356 -15.50 31.82 -35.75
C PRO A 356 -15.10 33.25 -36.14
N GLY A 357 -14.51 33.99 -35.20
CA GLY A 357 -13.81 35.24 -35.51
C GLY A 357 -12.55 35.01 -36.36
N PRO A 358 -12.05 36.03 -37.07
CA PRO A 358 -10.99 35.88 -38.06
C PRO A 358 -9.64 35.47 -37.44
N VAL A 359 -8.98 34.55 -38.14
CA VAL A 359 -7.65 34.01 -37.84
C VAL A 359 -6.57 35.08 -38.07
N PRO A 360 -5.64 35.33 -37.12
CA PRO A 360 -4.48 36.19 -37.36
C PRO A 360 -3.50 35.54 -38.34
N ALA A 361 -3.00 36.34 -39.28
CA ALA A 361 -2.04 35.92 -40.31
C ALA A 361 -0.67 35.52 -39.72
N PRO A 362 0.11 34.65 -40.41
CA PRO A 362 1.45 34.26 -39.96
C PRO A 362 2.47 35.40 -40.13
N PRO A 363 3.46 35.55 -39.23
CA PRO A 363 4.52 36.53 -39.41
C PRO A 363 5.51 36.11 -40.50
N THR A 364 5.93 37.11 -41.29
CA THR A 364 6.90 37.03 -42.38
C THR A 364 8.31 36.67 -41.86
N PRO A 365 9.14 35.90 -42.59
CA PRO A 365 10.54 35.66 -42.19
C PRO A 365 11.39 36.91 -42.46
N ALA A 366 12.17 37.34 -41.46
CA ALA A 366 13.19 38.39 -41.62
C ALA A 366 14.54 37.78 -42.09
N PRO A 367 15.38 38.54 -42.82
CA PRO A 367 16.46 37.99 -43.65
C PRO A 367 17.74 37.70 -42.86
N ALA A 368 18.51 36.72 -43.37
CA ALA A 368 19.82 36.33 -42.87
C ALA A 368 20.89 37.43 -43.10
N PRO A 369 21.82 37.68 -42.16
CA PRO A 369 23.00 38.49 -42.42
C PRO A 369 24.14 37.63 -43.01
N ALA A 370 24.81 38.19 -44.01
CA ALA A 370 26.00 37.66 -44.67
C ALA A 370 27.27 37.78 -43.77
N PRO A 371 28.35 37.01 -44.07
CA PRO A 371 29.53 36.90 -43.22
C PRO A 371 30.65 37.90 -43.58
N GLY A 372 31.39 38.34 -42.58
CA GLY A 372 32.61 39.16 -42.71
C GLY A 372 33.42 39.20 -41.40
N PRO A 373 34.73 39.51 -41.44
CA PRO A 373 35.77 38.54 -41.10
C PRO A 373 36.58 38.84 -39.84
N GLY A 374 37.10 37.77 -39.23
CA GLY A 374 38.53 37.58 -38.94
C GLY A 374 39.24 38.46 -37.89
N ALA A 375 39.81 37.73 -36.92
CA ALA A 375 41.06 37.97 -36.18
C ALA A 375 41.02 38.76 -34.86
N GLY A 376 41.61 38.13 -33.82
CA GLY A 376 42.01 38.78 -32.58
C GLY A 376 42.04 37.84 -31.36
N GLN A 377 43.10 37.04 -31.23
CA GLN A 377 43.47 36.38 -29.98
C GLN A 377 43.75 37.39 -28.86
N GLY A 378 43.35 37.07 -27.63
CA GLY A 378 43.79 37.77 -26.41
C GLY A 378 42.94 37.37 -25.21
N GLY A 379 43.43 36.41 -24.41
CA GLY A 379 42.77 35.99 -23.17
C GLY A 379 42.89 37.00 -22.04
N THR A 380 41.90 37.04 -21.15
CA THR A 380 42.03 36.87 -19.68
C THR A 380 40.64 36.99 -19.03
N GLY A 381 40.51 36.39 -17.84
CA GLY A 381 39.27 36.00 -17.19
C GLY A 381 38.24 37.09 -16.91
N GLY A 382 36.97 36.66 -16.90
CA GLY A 382 35.82 37.45 -16.45
C GLY A 382 34.56 36.59 -16.51
N ALA A 383 34.18 36.03 -15.37
CA ALA A 383 32.99 35.20 -15.21
C ALA A 383 31.72 35.94 -15.67
N VAL A 384 31.03 35.39 -16.67
CA VAL A 384 29.67 35.83 -17.05
C VAL A 384 28.66 34.91 -16.39
N ALA A 385 27.81 35.52 -15.57
CA ALA A 385 26.69 34.91 -14.88
C ALA A 385 25.68 34.29 -15.86
N PRO A 386 25.19 33.06 -15.61
CA PRO A 386 24.06 32.54 -16.36
C PRO A 386 22.77 33.23 -15.88
N THR A 387 22.03 33.73 -16.86
CA THR A 387 20.62 34.12 -16.82
C THR A 387 19.80 33.17 -15.91
N PRO A 388 18.94 33.66 -15.00
CA PRO A 388 18.19 32.79 -14.11
C PRO A 388 17.06 32.09 -14.89
N SER A 389 17.39 30.94 -15.48
CA SER A 389 16.41 29.92 -15.85
C SER A 389 15.65 29.48 -14.61
N ALA A 390 14.32 29.47 -14.69
CA ALA A 390 13.45 29.01 -13.61
C ALA A 390 13.87 27.60 -13.14
N PRO A 391 13.94 27.33 -11.83
CA PRO A 391 14.31 26.02 -11.34
C PRO A 391 13.21 25.01 -11.68
N VAL A 392 13.45 24.22 -12.72
CA VAL A 392 12.77 22.94 -12.95
C VAL A 392 13.10 22.06 -11.74
N GLY A 393 12.11 21.86 -10.85
CA GLY A 393 12.26 21.04 -9.64
C GLY A 393 11.77 21.66 -8.32
N ALA A 394 11.29 22.91 -8.30
CA ALA A 394 10.74 23.50 -7.07
C ALA A 394 9.38 22.89 -6.71
N ARG A 395 9.34 21.91 -5.78
CA ARG A 395 8.10 21.36 -5.20
C ARG A 395 7.24 22.50 -4.66
N THR A 396 5.97 22.56 -5.06
CA THR A 396 5.02 23.55 -4.54
C THR A 396 4.81 23.34 -3.04
N ALA A 397 5.09 24.35 -2.22
CA ALA A 397 5.01 24.23 -0.77
C ALA A 397 4.36 25.45 -0.10
N LEU A 398 3.73 25.18 1.04
CA LEU A 398 3.15 26.16 1.96
C LEU A 398 3.90 26.10 3.28
N SER A 399 4.48 27.21 3.70
CA SER A 399 5.15 27.32 5.00
C SER A 399 4.55 28.43 5.84
N VAL A 400 4.44 28.20 7.15
CA VAL A 400 3.87 29.15 8.11
C VAL A 400 4.89 29.35 9.23
N PRO A 401 5.34 30.58 9.50
CA PRO A 401 6.20 30.85 10.64
C PRO A 401 5.43 30.57 11.95
N ARG A 402 6.14 30.14 13.00
CA ARG A 402 5.53 29.93 14.32
C ARG A 402 4.81 31.21 14.76
N THR A 403 3.49 31.10 14.90
CA THR A 403 2.62 32.23 15.25
C THR A 403 1.68 31.79 16.37
N PRO A 404 1.64 32.48 17.53
CA PRO A 404 0.69 32.19 18.59
C PRO A 404 -0.75 32.31 18.11
N LEU A 405 -1.66 31.48 18.63
CA LEU A 405 -3.07 31.44 18.23
C LEU A 405 -3.75 32.81 18.40
N ALA A 406 -3.51 33.49 19.51
CA ALA A 406 -4.08 34.82 19.76
C ALA A 406 -3.60 35.87 18.74
N THR A 407 -2.34 35.80 18.32
CA THR A 407 -1.77 36.70 17.30
C THR A 407 -2.32 36.37 15.92
N ALA A 408 -2.40 35.09 15.57
CA ALA A 408 -2.97 34.64 14.30
C ALA A 408 -4.45 35.06 14.16
N LEU A 409 -5.25 34.97 15.23
CA LEU A 409 -6.66 35.36 15.20
C LEU A 409 -6.87 36.87 15.10
N ARG A 410 -5.97 37.68 15.69
CA ARG A 410 -6.04 39.15 15.65
C ARG A 410 -5.49 39.73 14.35
N ALA A 411 -4.27 39.36 13.96
CA ALA A 411 -3.53 39.95 12.84
C ALA A 411 -3.64 39.16 11.53
N GLY A 412 -4.14 37.93 11.57
CA GLY A 412 -4.13 37.00 10.45
C GLY A 412 -2.88 36.11 10.45
N LEU A 413 -2.94 35.03 9.68
CA LEU A 413 -1.86 34.05 9.56
C LEU A 413 -1.04 34.30 8.29
N ARG A 414 0.27 34.53 8.42
CA ARG A 414 1.16 34.70 7.26
C ARG A 414 1.53 33.33 6.70
N VAL A 415 1.35 33.15 5.40
CA VAL A 415 1.62 31.90 4.68
C VAL A 415 2.59 32.20 3.54
N ARG A 416 3.74 31.54 3.52
CA ARG A 416 4.73 31.62 2.45
C ARG A 416 4.42 30.55 1.41
N LEU A 417 4.32 30.98 0.16
CA LEU A 417 4.16 30.15 -1.03
C LEU A 417 5.52 30.02 -1.72
N THR A 418 5.91 28.81 -2.10
CA THR A 418 7.12 28.55 -2.92
C THR A 418 6.81 27.53 -4.00
N GLY A 419 7.39 27.69 -5.19
CA GLY A 419 7.17 26.77 -6.31
C GLY A 419 5.74 26.85 -6.89
N MET A 420 5.08 28.01 -6.79
CA MET A 420 3.77 28.26 -7.41
C MET A 420 3.96 28.85 -8.81
N ALA A 421 3.05 28.56 -9.75
CA ALA A 421 2.99 29.27 -11.03
C ALA A 421 2.76 30.78 -10.81
N ALA A 422 3.37 31.62 -11.64
CA ALA A 422 3.17 33.07 -11.60
C ALA A 422 1.69 33.41 -11.88
N GLY A 423 1.12 34.35 -11.11
CA GLY A 423 -0.30 34.73 -11.22
C GLY A 423 -1.05 34.78 -9.89
N PRO A 424 -2.38 35.01 -9.90
CA PRO A 424 -3.17 35.15 -8.69
C PRO A 424 -3.28 33.83 -7.92
N ALA A 425 -2.97 33.86 -6.62
CA ALA A 425 -3.10 32.72 -5.71
C ALA A 425 -4.06 33.03 -4.55
N THR A 426 -4.92 32.07 -4.23
CA THR A 426 -5.83 32.13 -3.07
C THR A 426 -5.45 31.04 -2.08
N VAL A 427 -5.26 31.41 -0.81
CA VAL A 427 -5.05 30.48 0.30
C VAL A 427 -6.35 30.36 1.11
N ARG A 428 -6.81 29.14 1.33
CA ARG A 428 -7.98 28.83 2.16
C ARG A 428 -7.55 28.14 3.45
N ALA A 429 -8.00 28.65 4.59
CA ALA A 429 -7.84 28.02 5.90
C ALA A 429 -9.12 27.27 6.30
N THR A 430 -8.96 26.02 6.73
CA THR A 430 -10.05 25.16 7.22
C THR A 430 -9.70 24.51 8.56
N ALA A 431 -10.68 24.36 9.44
CA ALA A 431 -10.58 23.56 10.67
C ALA A 431 -11.87 22.72 10.83
N GLY A 432 -11.72 21.43 11.16
CA GLY A 432 -12.86 20.50 11.24
C GLY A 432 -13.69 20.46 9.96
N GLY A 433 -13.05 20.51 8.79
CA GLY A 433 -13.71 20.54 7.47
C GLY A 433 -14.35 21.88 7.07
N ARG A 434 -14.52 22.84 7.99
CA ARG A 434 -15.16 24.14 7.70
C ARG A 434 -14.14 25.21 7.36
N THR A 435 -14.50 26.12 6.45
CA THR A 435 -13.63 27.27 6.11
C THR A 435 -13.66 28.31 7.22
N ILE A 436 -12.49 28.63 7.74
CA ILE A 436 -12.31 29.55 8.87
C ILE A 436 -11.54 30.81 8.50
N GLY A 437 -10.93 30.87 7.30
CA GLY A 437 -10.25 32.07 6.80
C GLY A 437 -9.83 31.95 5.34
N ARG A 438 -9.51 33.09 4.72
CA ARG A 438 -8.98 33.17 3.35
C ARG A 438 -7.96 34.30 3.21
N GLY A 439 -7.06 34.19 2.24
CA GLY A 439 -6.14 35.24 1.82
C GLY A 439 -5.87 35.15 0.33
N ARG A 440 -5.50 36.27 -0.30
CA ARG A 440 -5.12 36.34 -1.71
C ARG A 440 -3.80 37.08 -1.85
N ALA A 441 -2.97 36.69 -2.81
CA ALA A 441 -1.81 37.44 -3.27
C ALA A 441 -1.48 37.07 -4.72
N THR A 442 -0.59 37.84 -5.35
CA THR A 442 -0.05 37.54 -6.68
C THR A 442 1.32 36.90 -6.52
N VAL A 443 1.54 35.77 -7.18
CA VAL A 443 2.83 35.06 -7.24
C VAL A 443 3.68 35.70 -8.33
N GLY A 444 4.88 36.17 -7.96
CA GLY A 444 5.84 36.74 -8.91
C GLY A 444 6.54 35.67 -9.75
N ALA A 445 7.31 36.09 -10.75
CA ALA A 445 8.03 35.20 -11.67
C ALA A 445 9.00 34.22 -10.96
N SER A 446 9.44 34.54 -9.74
CA SER A 446 10.26 33.65 -8.90
C SER A 446 9.50 32.46 -8.29
N GLY A 447 8.19 32.36 -8.53
CA GLY A 447 7.33 31.32 -7.99
C GLY A 447 7.11 31.41 -6.47
N ARG A 448 7.38 32.57 -5.87
CA ARG A 448 7.27 32.84 -4.44
C ARG A 448 6.29 33.97 -4.15
N ALA A 449 5.55 33.86 -3.06
CA ALA A 449 4.68 34.92 -2.53
C ALA A 449 4.40 34.75 -1.04
N THR A 450 3.98 35.81 -0.37
CA THR A 450 3.45 35.73 1.01
C THR A 450 2.00 36.16 1.03
N VAL A 451 1.13 35.33 1.59
CA VAL A 451 -0.31 35.56 1.71
C VAL A 451 -0.67 35.76 3.17
N LEU A 452 -1.44 36.80 3.47
CA LEU A 452 -2.05 37.00 4.78
C LEU A 452 -3.46 36.39 4.80
N VAL A 453 -3.65 35.31 5.55
CA VAL A 453 -4.95 34.65 5.71
C VAL A 453 -5.69 35.28 6.89
N ARG A 454 -6.84 35.92 6.62
CA ARG A 454 -7.68 36.52 7.64
C ARG A 454 -8.77 35.54 8.08
N PHE A 455 -8.89 35.34 9.40
CA PHE A 455 -9.94 34.51 9.98
C PHE A 455 -11.29 35.22 10.00
N THR A 456 -12.37 34.46 9.83
CA THR A 456 -13.75 34.95 9.91
C THR A 456 -14.12 35.32 11.34
N ALA A 457 -15.13 36.18 11.52
CA ALA A 457 -15.61 36.57 12.85
C ALA A 457 -16.09 35.35 13.68
N ALA A 458 -16.72 34.37 13.03
CA ALA A 458 -17.13 33.13 13.66
C ALA A 458 -15.92 32.31 14.14
N ALA A 459 -14.88 32.18 13.31
CA ALA A 459 -13.65 31.47 13.68
C ALA A 459 -12.90 32.14 14.83
N ARG A 460 -12.84 33.49 14.88
CA ARG A 460 -12.22 34.21 16.00
C ARG A 460 -12.93 33.92 17.33
N ARG A 461 -14.28 33.89 17.31
CA ARG A 461 -15.09 33.59 18.51
C ARG A 461 -14.93 32.15 18.99
N THR A 462 -14.94 31.17 18.08
CA THR A 462 -14.88 29.75 18.45
C THR A 462 -13.48 29.29 18.78
N LEU A 463 -12.46 29.72 18.03
CA LEU A 463 -11.07 29.31 18.24
C LEU A 463 -10.39 30.12 19.35
N GLY A 464 -10.80 31.36 19.62
CA GLY A 464 -10.21 32.17 20.68
C GLY A 464 -10.40 31.61 22.10
N ARG A 465 -11.40 30.74 22.28
CA ARG A 465 -11.68 30.04 23.55
C ARG A 465 -10.86 28.77 23.74
N ARG A 466 -10.15 28.30 22.71
CA ARG A 466 -9.39 27.04 22.76
C ARG A 466 -7.93 27.28 23.14
N ALA A 467 -7.34 26.31 23.85
CA ALA A 467 -5.91 26.31 24.15
C ALA A 467 -5.05 26.03 22.90
N SER A 468 -5.61 25.32 21.92
CA SER A 468 -4.97 25.05 20.63
C SER A 468 -6.00 24.89 19.51
N ALA A 469 -5.56 25.11 18.27
CA ALA A 469 -6.37 24.92 17.08
C ALA A 469 -5.52 24.41 15.92
N THR A 470 -5.91 23.28 15.35
CA THR A 470 -5.31 22.74 14.12
C THR A 470 -5.97 23.36 12.90
N VAL A 471 -5.18 24.03 12.07
CA VAL A 471 -5.63 24.73 10.87
C VAL A 471 -4.96 24.12 9.64
N THR A 472 -5.76 23.67 8.68
CA THR A 472 -5.29 23.24 7.37
C THR A 472 -5.33 24.41 6.39
N LEU A 473 -4.25 24.65 5.67
CA LEU A 473 -4.12 25.64 4.61
C LEU A 473 -4.04 24.95 3.25
N ARG A 474 -4.73 25.51 2.25
CA ARG A 474 -4.68 25.02 0.86
C ARG A 474 -4.50 26.17 -0.12
N ALA A 475 -3.65 25.98 -1.12
CA ALA A 475 -3.49 26.87 -2.27
C ALA A 475 -3.22 26.01 -3.52
N GLY A 476 -4.21 25.91 -4.41
CA GLY A 476 -4.16 24.93 -5.51
C GLY A 476 -4.00 23.50 -4.98
N ALA A 477 -3.03 22.76 -5.51
CA ALA A 477 -2.68 21.41 -5.08
C ALA A 477 -1.84 21.37 -3.78
N ALA A 478 -1.24 22.49 -3.36
CA ALA A 478 -0.41 22.54 -2.16
C ALA A 478 -1.28 22.61 -0.89
N ARG A 479 -0.92 21.81 0.11
CA ARG A 479 -1.60 21.72 1.41
C ARG A 479 -0.59 21.67 2.54
N THR A 480 -0.87 22.35 3.64
CA THR A 480 -0.12 22.21 4.90
C THR A 480 -1.07 22.28 6.08
N THR A 481 -0.72 21.65 7.20
CA THR A 481 -1.50 21.68 8.44
C THR A 481 -0.62 22.23 9.56
N VAL A 482 -1.13 23.19 10.30
CA VAL A 482 -0.40 23.86 11.38
C VAL A 482 -1.24 23.86 12.64
N THR A 483 -0.64 23.47 13.75
CA THR A 483 -1.26 23.56 15.08
C THR A 483 -0.84 24.87 15.73
N LEU A 484 -1.81 25.77 15.89
CA LEU A 484 -1.64 27.03 16.60
C LEU A 484 -1.93 26.79 18.08
N ARG A 485 -1.02 27.20 18.97
CA ARG A 485 -1.20 27.10 20.42
C ARG A 485 -1.40 28.48 21.02
N ARG A 486 -2.17 28.56 22.11
CA ARG A 486 -2.22 29.75 22.96
C ARG A 486 -0.79 29.97 23.47
N GLY A 487 -0.23 31.13 23.13
CA GLY A 487 1.07 31.59 23.60
C GLY A 487 0.89 32.68 24.63
#